data_AF-A0A959LDL5-F1
#
_entry.id   AF-A0A959LDL5-F1
#
_cell.length_a   1.000
_cell.length_b   1.000
_cell.length_c   1.000
_cell.angle_alpha   90.00
_cell.angle_beta   90.00
_cell.angle_gamma   90.00
#
_symmetry.space_group_name_H-M   'P 1'
#
loop_
_entity.id
_entity.type
_entity.pdbx_description
1 polymer ?
#
loop_
_entity_poly.entity_id
_entity_poly.type
_entity_poly.pdbx_seq_one_letter_code
_entity_poly.pdbx_strand_id
1 'polypeptide(L)'
;MKQPLFLFLLLLSSIGMYQCQQPATDTETTTQTDEFNWVADTVADLRILRYQVPGWDQLTLDQKKLVYYLTQAGLSGRDIIWDQNYRHNLEIRRALETIVSSDKGDRTGAEWQPFMSYAKRVWFSNGIHHHYANDKFLP
;
A
#
# COMPACT_ATOMS: atom_id res chain seq x y z
N MET A 1 20.92 -86.16 18.51
CA MET A 1 20.67 -86.94 19.75
C MET A 1 20.48 -85.95 20.89
N LYS A 2 19.42 -86.16 21.65
CA LYS A 2 18.87 -85.25 22.69
C LYS A 2 19.87 -85.03 23.82
N GLN A 3 19.79 -83.87 24.48
CA GLN A 3 19.72 -83.64 25.94
C GLN A 3 20.05 -82.16 26.27
N PRO A 4 19.58 -81.61 27.42
CA PRO A 4 18.78 -80.39 27.46
C PRO A 4 19.37 -79.35 28.44
N LEU A 5 18.51 -78.50 29.02
CA LEU A 5 18.53 -78.12 30.45
C LEU A 5 18.89 -76.65 30.77
N PHE A 6 17.92 -76.01 31.45
CA PHE A 6 18.03 -74.92 32.43
C PHE A 6 18.29 -73.47 31.99
N LEU A 7 17.19 -72.73 31.87
CA LEU A 7 16.79 -71.66 32.80
C LEU A 7 17.89 -71.09 33.72
N PHE A 8 18.36 -69.86 33.48
CA PHE A 8 18.67 -68.93 34.57
C PHE A 8 18.66 -67.46 34.12
N LEU A 9 18.20 -66.63 35.04
CA LEU A 9 17.87 -65.21 34.98
C LEU A 9 19.13 -64.31 35.07
N LEU A 10 18.98 -63.05 34.62
CA LEU A 10 19.63 -61.80 35.07
C LEU A 10 20.70 -61.11 34.19
N LEU A 11 20.37 -59.85 33.88
CA LEU A 11 21.19 -58.62 33.92
C LEU A 11 22.48 -58.59 33.07
N LEU A 12 22.56 -57.66 32.12
CA LEU A 12 23.17 -56.33 32.36
C LEU A 12 23.16 -55.48 31.07
N SER A 13 22.92 -54.20 31.31
CA SER A 13 22.97 -53.05 30.41
C SER A 13 24.18 -53.00 29.48
N SER A 14 23.93 -52.68 28.21
CA SER A 14 24.87 -51.91 27.39
C SER A 14 24.11 -50.87 26.57
N ILE A 15 24.25 -49.62 27.00
CA ILE A 15 23.85 -48.42 26.29
C ILE A 15 24.78 -48.29 25.07
N GLY A 16 24.26 -48.61 23.90
CA GLY A 16 24.88 -48.30 22.61
C GLY A 16 24.12 -47.13 21.97
N MET A 17 24.81 -46.00 21.82
CA MET A 17 24.32 -44.77 21.21
C MET A 17 23.84 -45.04 19.78
N TYR A 18 22.53 -44.97 19.54
CA TYR A 18 21.98 -44.82 18.19
C TYR A 18 21.97 -43.33 17.85
N GLN A 19 22.93 -42.92 17.03
CA GLN A 19 22.95 -41.60 16.42
C GLN A 19 21.82 -41.56 15.37
N CYS A 20 20.69 -40.99 15.76
CA CYS A 20 19.53 -40.80 14.91
C CYS A 20 19.81 -39.66 13.92
N GLN A 21 19.91 -40.01 12.64
CA GLN A 21 19.92 -39.07 11.51
C GLN A 21 18.62 -38.27 11.54
N GLN A 22 18.66 -36.96 11.83
CA GLN A 22 17.48 -36.12 11.69
C GLN A 22 17.19 -35.86 10.20
N PRO A 23 15.93 -35.96 9.75
CA PRO A 23 15.54 -35.58 8.40
C PRO A 23 15.67 -34.06 8.23
N ALA A 24 16.17 -33.65 7.07
CA ALA A 24 16.31 -32.26 6.70
C ALA A 24 14.96 -31.55 6.84
N THR A 25 14.93 -30.52 7.69
CA THR A 25 13.82 -29.58 7.79
C THR A 25 13.85 -28.75 6.51
N ASP A 26 12.94 -29.05 5.58
CA ASP A 26 12.60 -28.12 4.51
C ASP A 26 12.18 -26.82 5.20
N THR A 27 13.08 -25.84 5.13
CA THR A 27 12.77 -24.49 5.53
C THR A 27 11.84 -23.97 4.45
N GLU A 28 10.54 -24.16 4.65
CA GLU A 28 9.53 -23.34 3.98
C GLU A 28 9.94 -21.89 4.23
N THR A 29 10.52 -21.27 3.21
CA THR A 29 10.69 -19.83 3.17
C THR A 29 9.26 -19.31 3.05
N THR A 30 8.61 -19.05 4.18
CA THR A 30 7.38 -18.29 4.23
C THR A 30 7.72 -16.90 3.72
N THR A 31 7.62 -16.70 2.40
CA THR A 31 7.57 -15.38 1.81
C THR A 31 6.38 -14.70 2.47
N GLN A 32 6.64 -13.80 3.42
CA GLN A 32 5.65 -12.85 3.87
C GLN A 32 5.24 -12.04 2.63
N THR A 33 4.14 -12.39 2.01
CA THR A 33 3.47 -11.51 1.06
C THR A 33 2.92 -10.36 1.88
N ASP A 34 3.58 -9.20 1.83
CA ASP A 34 3.01 -7.95 2.34
C ASP A 34 1.60 -7.78 1.75
N GLU A 35 0.59 -7.83 2.62
CA GLU A 35 -0.80 -7.67 2.23
C GLU A 35 -1.01 -6.28 1.60
N PHE A 36 -1.69 -6.21 0.45
CA PHE A 36 -1.87 -4.94 -0.25
C PHE A 36 -2.74 -3.99 0.59
N ASN A 37 -2.14 -2.91 1.08
CA ASN A 37 -2.89 -1.89 1.81
C ASN A 37 -3.79 -1.06 0.85
N TRP A 38 -5.11 -1.21 0.98
CA TRP A 38 -6.07 -0.52 0.11
C TRP A 38 -6.25 0.96 0.43
N VAL A 39 -5.96 1.39 1.65
CA VAL A 39 -6.19 2.77 2.11
C VAL A 39 -4.89 3.56 2.03
N ALA A 40 -4.86 4.59 1.17
CA ALA A 40 -3.73 5.50 1.07
C ALA A 40 -3.77 6.60 2.13
N ASP A 41 -4.95 7.13 2.41
CA ASP A 41 -5.14 8.25 3.34
C ASP A 41 -6.59 8.37 3.80
N THR A 42 -6.84 9.10 4.88
CA THR A 42 -8.16 9.53 5.33
C THR A 42 -8.07 10.96 5.84
N VAL A 43 -8.91 11.85 5.32
CA VAL A 43 -8.90 13.27 5.63
C VAL A 43 -10.33 13.82 5.66
N ALA A 44 -10.70 14.48 6.75
CA ALA A 44 -12.09 14.91 6.99
C ALA A 44 -13.08 13.76 6.74
N ASP A 45 -14.03 13.95 5.84
CA ASP A 45 -15.05 12.99 5.40
C ASP A 45 -14.63 12.14 4.18
N LEU A 46 -13.35 12.22 3.77
CA LEU A 46 -12.81 11.56 2.59
C LEU A 46 -11.89 10.38 2.96
N ARG A 47 -11.99 9.29 2.19
CA ARG A 47 -11.06 8.15 2.23
C ARG A 47 -10.45 7.94 0.85
N ILE A 48 -9.12 7.95 0.78
CA ILE A 48 -8.38 7.76 -0.47
C ILE A 48 -8.01 6.28 -0.59
N LEU A 49 -8.51 5.64 -1.64
CA LEU A 49 -8.29 4.22 -1.90
C LEU A 49 -7.33 4.02 -3.07
N ARG A 50 -6.58 2.93 -3.02
CA ARG A 50 -5.73 2.43 -4.10
C ARG A 50 -6.40 1.22 -4.73
N TYR A 51 -6.19 1.01 -6.02
CA TYR A 51 -6.64 -0.19 -6.71
C TYR A 51 -5.46 -0.87 -7.41
N GLN A 52 -5.54 -2.18 -7.55
CA GLN A 52 -4.61 -2.96 -8.36
C GLN A 52 -5.10 -3.01 -9.80
N VAL A 53 -4.17 -3.18 -10.75
CA VAL A 53 -4.48 -3.38 -12.17
C VAL A 53 -4.14 -4.84 -12.54
N PRO A 54 -4.95 -5.83 -12.11
CA PRO A 54 -4.72 -7.22 -12.48
C PRO A 54 -4.85 -7.33 -14.01
N GLY A 55 -3.97 -8.08 -14.65
CA GLY A 55 -3.96 -8.18 -16.12
C GLY A 55 -2.91 -7.30 -16.81
N TRP A 56 -2.29 -6.34 -16.10
CA TRP A 56 -1.30 -5.44 -16.71
C TRP A 56 -0.13 -6.21 -17.33
N ASP A 57 0.44 -7.17 -16.59
CA ASP A 57 1.64 -7.87 -17.03
C ASP A 57 1.40 -8.80 -18.23
N GLN A 58 0.15 -9.25 -18.40
CA GLN A 58 -0.32 -10.10 -19.49
C GLN A 58 -0.51 -9.35 -20.81
N LEU A 59 -0.52 -8.01 -20.79
CA LEU A 59 -0.65 -7.20 -22.01
C LEU A 59 0.62 -7.29 -22.87
N THR A 60 0.42 -7.31 -24.19
CA THR A 60 1.53 -7.13 -25.14
C THR A 60 2.12 -5.73 -25.01
N LEU A 61 3.34 -5.53 -25.52
CA LEU A 61 3.98 -4.22 -25.49
C LEU A 61 3.13 -3.15 -26.19
N ASP A 62 2.50 -3.47 -27.32
CA ASP A 62 1.69 -2.51 -28.07
C ASP A 62 0.39 -2.16 -27.33
N GLN A 63 -0.21 -3.13 -26.63
CA GLN A 63 -1.35 -2.86 -25.74
C GLN A 63 -0.94 -1.96 -24.56
N LYS A 64 0.23 -2.21 -23.94
CA LYS A 64 0.77 -1.35 -22.88
C LYS A 64 1.01 0.08 -23.36
N LYS A 65 1.57 0.25 -24.56
CA LYS A 65 1.75 1.57 -25.20
C LYS A 65 0.41 2.26 -25.43
N LEU A 66 -0.59 1.55 -25.95
CA LEU A 66 -1.93 2.10 -26.15
C LEU A 66 -2.53 2.59 -24.82
N VAL A 67 -2.53 1.76 -23.78
CA VAL A 67 -3.03 2.15 -22.44
C VAL A 67 -2.25 3.33 -21.89
N TYR A 68 -0.93 3.35 -22.03
CA TYR A 68 -0.09 4.46 -21.61
C TYR A 68 -0.50 5.78 -22.29
N TYR A 69 -0.62 5.81 -23.62
CA TYR A 69 -1.00 7.03 -24.33
C TYR A 69 -2.42 7.50 -24.02
N LEU A 70 -3.38 6.57 -23.86
CA LEU A 70 -4.74 6.92 -23.40
C LEU A 70 -4.72 7.52 -21.99
N THR A 71 -3.89 6.99 -21.10
CA THR A 71 -3.73 7.50 -19.74
C THR A 71 -3.12 8.91 -19.75
N GLN A 72 -2.07 9.14 -20.56
CA GLN A 72 -1.47 10.47 -20.71
C GLN A 72 -2.49 11.49 -21.26
N ALA A 73 -3.32 11.10 -22.24
CA ALA A 73 -4.38 11.95 -22.75
C ALA A 73 -5.42 12.31 -21.67
N GLY A 74 -5.84 11.34 -20.86
CA GLY A 74 -6.76 11.58 -19.74
C GLY A 74 -6.17 12.51 -18.67
N LEU A 75 -4.91 12.28 -18.27
CA LEU A 75 -4.23 13.10 -17.25
C LEU A 75 -4.02 14.55 -17.71
N SER A 76 -3.82 14.76 -19.01
CA SER A 76 -3.63 16.10 -19.58
C SER A 76 -4.86 17.01 -19.42
N GLY A 77 -6.05 16.42 -19.22
CA GLY A 77 -7.30 17.17 -19.01
C GLY A 77 -7.50 17.70 -17.59
N ARG A 78 -6.60 17.39 -16.63
CA ARG A 78 -6.79 17.74 -15.22
C ARG A 78 -7.04 19.24 -15.01
N ASP A 79 -6.23 20.12 -15.58
CA ASP A 79 -6.36 21.55 -15.31
C ASP A 79 -7.63 22.16 -15.92
N ILE A 80 -8.22 21.52 -16.94
CA ILE A 80 -9.48 21.96 -17.55
C ILE A 80 -10.63 21.87 -16.55
N ILE A 81 -10.77 20.75 -15.83
CA ILE A 81 -11.86 20.60 -14.84
C ILE A 81 -11.71 21.56 -13.67
N TRP A 82 -10.47 21.86 -13.25
CA TRP A 82 -10.21 22.84 -12.20
C TRP A 82 -10.69 24.23 -12.60
N ASP A 83 -10.36 24.66 -13.82
CA ASP A 83 -10.75 25.96 -14.36
C ASP A 83 -12.28 26.08 -14.56
N GLN A 84 -12.91 25.00 -15.04
CA GLN A 84 -14.37 24.91 -15.18
C GLN A 84 -15.10 25.01 -13.84
N ASN A 85 -14.56 24.40 -12.78
CA ASN A 85 -15.22 24.36 -11.48
C ASN A 85 -15.24 25.72 -10.77
N TYR A 86 -14.23 26.57 -10.98
CA TYR A 86 -14.20 27.94 -10.46
C TYR A 86 -13.00 28.72 -11.03
N ARG A 87 -13.25 29.96 -11.48
CA ARG A 87 -12.27 30.85 -12.13
C ARG A 87 -10.94 31.09 -11.39
N HIS A 88 -10.87 30.83 -10.07
CA HIS A 88 -9.66 31.02 -9.26
C HIS A 88 -9.02 29.71 -8.79
N ASN A 89 -9.57 28.55 -9.16
CA ASN A 89 -9.12 27.26 -8.67
C ASN A 89 -7.65 26.96 -9.01
N LEU A 90 -7.20 27.29 -10.23
CA LEU A 90 -5.81 27.07 -10.64
C LEU A 90 -4.83 27.95 -9.85
N GLU A 91 -5.21 29.20 -9.57
CA GLU A 91 -4.40 30.14 -8.78
C GLU A 91 -4.29 29.68 -7.32
N ILE A 92 -5.43 29.31 -6.71
CA ILE A 92 -5.49 28.79 -5.34
C ILE A 92 -4.70 27.49 -5.22
N ARG A 93 -4.89 26.56 -6.16
CA ARG A 93 -4.15 25.28 -6.21
C ARG A 93 -2.64 25.52 -6.22
N ARG A 94 -2.16 26.39 -7.11
CA ARG A 94 -0.73 26.72 -7.20
C ARG A 94 -0.20 27.33 -5.91
N ALA A 95 -0.96 28.19 -5.25
CA ALA A 95 -0.57 28.77 -3.96
C ALA A 95 -0.44 27.69 -2.87
N LEU A 96 -1.43 26.80 -2.74
CA LEU A 96 -1.41 25.69 -1.80
C LEU A 96 -0.22 24.75 -2.09
N GLU A 97 -0.04 24.32 -3.35
CA GLU A 97 1.05 23.44 -3.78
C GLU A 97 2.43 24.08 -3.55
N THR A 98 2.56 25.39 -3.73
CA THR A 98 3.80 26.13 -3.43
C THR A 98 4.14 26.09 -1.94
N ILE A 99 3.15 26.31 -1.07
CA ILE A 99 3.36 26.24 0.38
C ILE A 99 3.73 24.81 0.80
N VAL A 100 3.03 23.80 0.27
CA VAL A 100 3.27 22.39 0.60
C VAL A 100 4.65 21.92 0.14
N SER A 101 5.08 22.30 -1.07
CA SER A 101 6.36 21.89 -1.64
C SER A 101 7.56 22.73 -1.15
N SER A 102 7.31 23.86 -0.51
CA SER A 102 8.36 24.73 0.04
C SER A 102 8.97 24.14 1.31
N ASP A 103 10.30 24.02 1.36
CA ASP A 103 11.04 23.66 2.59
C ASP A 103 11.13 24.81 3.61
N LYS A 104 10.58 25.98 3.26
CA LYS A 104 10.46 27.14 4.14
C LYS A 104 9.12 27.09 4.86
N GLY A 105 9.15 27.29 6.17
CA GLY A 105 7.96 27.37 7.02
C GLY A 105 7.95 26.32 8.13
N ASP A 106 7.40 26.69 9.29
CA ASP A 106 7.21 25.75 10.39
C ASP A 106 6.02 24.82 10.10
N ARG A 107 6.32 23.52 9.98
CA ARG A 107 5.33 22.45 9.76
C ARG A 107 4.90 21.77 11.05
N THR A 108 5.39 22.23 12.20
CA THR A 108 5.09 21.69 13.53
C THR A 108 4.06 22.52 14.29
N GLY A 109 3.80 23.75 13.84
CA GLY A 109 2.76 24.61 14.39
C GLY A 109 1.34 24.02 14.26
N ALA A 110 0.45 24.44 15.16
CA ALA A 110 -0.92 23.95 15.24
C ALA A 110 -1.73 24.14 13.93
N GLU A 111 -1.36 25.12 13.12
CA GLU A 111 -2.03 25.47 11.86
C GLU A 111 -1.67 24.54 10.69
N TRP A 112 -0.59 23.75 10.80
CA TRP A 112 -0.13 22.94 9.68
C TRP A 112 -1.11 21.81 9.33
N GLN A 113 -1.68 21.14 10.33
CA GLN A 113 -2.61 20.04 10.11
C GLN A 113 -3.96 20.52 9.52
N PRO A 114 -4.60 21.59 10.04
CA PRO A 114 -5.75 22.21 9.38
C PRO A 114 -5.46 22.63 7.94
N PHE A 115 -4.32 23.28 7.70
CA PHE A 115 -3.90 23.67 6.35
C PHE A 115 -3.78 22.45 5.41
N MET A 116 -3.11 21.38 5.84
CA MET A 116 -2.98 20.16 5.04
C MET A 116 -4.33 19.48 4.80
N SER A 117 -5.24 19.51 5.78
CA SER A 117 -6.61 19.01 5.62
C SER A 117 -7.35 19.79 4.54
N TYR A 118 -7.30 21.13 4.58
CA TYR A 118 -7.88 21.99 3.55
C TYR A 118 -7.28 21.71 2.17
N ALA A 119 -5.96 21.69 2.05
CA ALA A 119 -5.27 21.44 0.79
C ALA A 119 -5.66 20.09 0.16
N LYS A 120 -5.71 19.02 0.96
CA LYS A 120 -6.13 17.69 0.49
C LYS A 120 -7.59 17.67 0.03
N ARG A 121 -8.50 18.34 0.74
CA ARG A 121 -9.92 18.47 0.33
C ARG A 121 -10.06 19.22 -0.99
N VAL A 122 -9.26 20.27 -1.20
CA VAL A 122 -9.20 21.02 -2.46
C VAL A 122 -8.71 20.14 -3.61
N TRP A 123 -7.63 19.37 -3.40
CA TRP A 123 -7.13 18.43 -4.42
C TRP A 123 -8.12 17.34 -4.78
N PHE A 124 -8.77 16.76 -3.78
CA PHE A 124 -9.78 15.71 -4.01
C PHE A 124 -10.97 16.23 -4.81
N SER A 125 -11.42 17.44 -4.51
CA SER A 125 -12.66 18.00 -5.09
C SER A 125 -12.45 18.74 -6.40
N ASN A 126 -11.22 18.78 -6.93
CA ASN A 126 -10.84 19.59 -8.09
C ASN A 126 -11.25 21.07 -7.94
N GLY A 127 -11.13 21.62 -6.73
CA GLY A 127 -11.53 22.99 -6.41
C GLY A 127 -11.92 23.23 -4.95
N ILE A 128 -12.32 24.46 -4.64
CA ILE A 128 -12.63 24.90 -3.27
C ILE A 128 -14.05 24.57 -2.77
N HIS A 129 -14.79 23.75 -3.50
CA HIS A 129 -16.16 23.36 -3.16
C HIS A 129 -16.22 21.86 -2.89
N HIS A 130 -17.11 21.45 -1.99
CA HIS A 130 -17.34 20.03 -1.70
C HIS A 130 -17.84 19.31 -2.95
N HIS A 131 -17.13 18.28 -3.40
CA HIS A 131 -17.43 17.54 -4.64
C HIS A 131 -18.86 16.99 -4.74
N TYR A 132 -19.54 16.79 -3.60
CA TYR A 132 -20.93 16.31 -3.58
C TYR A 132 -21.95 17.41 -3.23
N ALA A 133 -21.64 18.27 -2.26
CA ALA A 133 -22.59 19.23 -1.70
C ALA A 133 -22.51 20.60 -2.38
N ASN A 134 -21.42 20.87 -3.12
CA ASN A 134 -21.08 22.15 -3.74
C ASN A 134 -20.88 23.32 -2.77
N ASP A 135 -20.96 23.07 -1.46
CA ASP A 135 -20.63 24.06 -0.44
C ASP A 135 -19.14 24.41 -0.48
N LYS A 136 -18.83 25.70 -0.35
CA LYS A 136 -17.43 26.16 -0.29
C LYS A 136 -16.77 25.71 1.01
N PHE A 137 -15.56 25.19 0.92
CA PHE A 137 -14.76 24.84 2.10
C PHE A 137 -14.40 26.08 2.92
N LEU A 138 -14.49 25.93 4.24
CA LEU A 138 -13.86 26.84 5.18
C LEU A 138 -12.42 26.34 5.44
N PRO A 139 -11.40 27.21 5.25
CA PRO A 139 -10.02 26.92 5.65
C PRO A 139 -9.88 26.64 7.15
#